data_AF-A0A7C4X3A1-F1
#
_entry.id   AF-A0A7C4X3A1-F1
#
_cell.length_a   1.000
_cell.length_b   1.000
_cell.length_c   1.000
_cell.angle_alpha   90.00
_cell.angle_beta   90.00
_cell.angle_gamma   90.00
#
_symmetry.space_group_name_H-M   'P 1'
#
loop_
_entity.id
_entity.type
_entity.pdbx_description
1 polymer ?
#
loop_
_entity_poly.entity_id
_entity_poly.type
_entity_poly.pdbx_seq_one_letter_code
_entity_poly.pdbx_strand_id
1 'polypeptide(L)'
;MGTQRIKLTSEELGLMSLFQSVSGAGVRDCVIDEKNGRVIYVVNQGEMGRAIGKNGIVVKTLQRLVGKPVELVEYSDDPKTFIKNALDPKYVLDVRLTEKL
;
A
#
# COMPACT_ATOMS: atom_id res chain seq x y z
N MET A 1 3.05 -4.79 -28.20
CA MET A 1 2.34 -4.22 -27.03
C MET A 1 3.38 -3.59 -26.13
N GLY A 2 3.37 -2.27 -25.98
CA GLY A 2 4.37 -1.60 -25.15
C GLY A 2 4.16 -1.98 -23.69
N THR A 3 5.12 -2.68 -23.10
CA THR A 3 5.18 -2.85 -21.65
C THR A 3 5.38 -1.45 -21.07
N GLN A 4 4.29 -0.78 -20.67
CA GLN A 4 4.42 0.42 -19.85
C GLN A 4 5.07 -0.02 -18.55
N ARG A 5 6.38 0.24 -18.45
CA ARG A 5 7.16 -0.05 -17.26
C ARG A 5 6.68 0.94 -16.21
N ILE A 6 5.88 0.48 -15.26
CA ILE A 6 5.59 1.24 -14.06
C ILE A 6 6.95 1.53 -13.42
N LYS A 7 7.24 2.80 -13.17
CA LYS A 7 8.50 3.27 -12.59
C LYS A 7 8.17 4.00 -11.31
N LEU A 8 8.83 3.60 -10.23
CA LEU A 8 8.85 4.36 -9.00
C LEU A 8 9.62 5.65 -9.23
N THR A 9 9.01 6.75 -8.84
CA THR A 9 9.65 8.07 -8.77
C THR A 9 10.59 8.14 -7.58
N SER A 10 11.50 9.12 -7.59
CA SER A 10 12.40 9.36 -6.45
C SER A 10 11.63 9.71 -5.17
N GLU A 11 10.46 10.35 -5.30
CA GLU A 11 9.58 10.67 -4.16
C GLU A 11 8.98 9.40 -3.56
N GLU A 12 8.42 8.51 -4.38
CA GLU A 12 7.89 7.22 -3.93
C GLU A 12 8.98 6.36 -3.28
N LEU A 13 10.18 6.30 -3.85
CA LEU A 13 11.32 5.60 -3.24
C LEU A 13 11.74 6.20 -1.89
N GLY A 14 11.70 7.53 -1.75
CA GLY A 14 11.95 8.22 -0.49
C GLY A 14 10.90 7.88 0.57
N LEU A 15 9.63 7.90 0.19
CA LEU A 15 8.50 7.52 1.06
C LEU A 15 8.57 6.05 1.48
N MET A 16 8.95 5.14 0.58
CA MET A 16 9.19 3.73 0.89
C MET A 16 10.33 3.56 1.89
N SER A 17 11.45 4.27 1.69
CA SER A 17 12.59 4.23 2.60
C SER A 17 12.23 4.75 4.00
N LEU A 18 11.46 5.85 4.06
CA LEU A 18 10.91 6.38 5.31
C LEU A 18 10.00 5.36 6.01
N PHE A 19 9.08 4.75 5.25
CA PHE A 19 8.18 3.72 5.77
C PHE A 19 8.94 2.56 6.40
N GLN A 20 9.94 2.02 5.71
CA GLN A 20 10.75 0.91 6.20
C GLN A 20 11.54 1.28 7.47
N SER A 21 12.09 2.50 7.52
CA SER A 21 12.82 3.02 8.68
C SER A 21 11.92 3.15 9.93
N VAL A 22 10.70 3.64 9.77
CA VAL A 22 9.76 3.87 10.89
C VAL A 22 9.08 2.58 11.33
N SER A 23 8.68 1.73 10.39
CA SER A 23 7.87 0.54 10.69
C SER A 23 8.70 -0.72 10.94
N GLY A 24 9.89 -0.82 10.34
CA GLY A 24 10.63 -2.08 10.23
C GLY A 24 9.94 -3.13 9.32
N ALA A 25 8.82 -2.79 8.68
CA ALA A 25 8.13 -3.64 7.71
C ALA A 25 8.64 -3.36 6.29
N GLY A 26 8.73 -4.41 5.49
CA GLY A 26 9.03 -4.33 4.08
C GLY A 26 7.84 -3.81 3.29
N VAL A 27 8.15 -2.97 2.32
CA VAL A 27 7.19 -2.33 1.42
C VAL A 27 7.57 -2.67 -0.01
N ARG A 28 6.57 -2.99 -0.82
CA ARG A 28 6.73 -3.37 -2.24
C ARG A 28 6.52 -2.19 -3.17
N ASP A 29 5.58 -1.32 -2.81
CA ASP A 29 5.16 -0.21 -3.67
C ASP A 29 4.61 0.94 -2.81
N CYS A 30 4.58 2.12 -3.40
CA CYS A 30 4.04 3.34 -2.82
C CYS A 30 3.28 4.10 -3.90
N VAL A 31 2.00 4.36 -3.67
CA VAL A 31 1.15 5.14 -4.57
C VAL A 31 0.82 6.46 -3.90
N ILE A 32 1.19 7.56 -4.55
CA ILE A 32 0.80 8.91 -4.14
C ILE A 32 -0.52 9.25 -4.85
N ASP A 33 -1.62 9.23 -4.10
CA ASP A 33 -2.95 9.56 -4.60
C ASP A 33 -3.22 11.05 -4.41
N GLU A 34 -2.77 11.85 -5.37
CA GLU A 34 -2.95 13.30 -5.34
C GLU A 34 -4.42 13.74 -5.41
N LYS A 35 -5.30 12.90 -5.98
CA LYS A 35 -6.73 13.22 -6.09
C LYS A 35 -7.41 13.22 -4.73
N ASN A 36 -7.06 12.26 -3.88
CA ASN A 36 -7.59 12.13 -2.53
C ASN A 36 -6.63 12.62 -1.44
N GLY A 37 -5.46 13.15 -1.83
CA GLY A 37 -4.46 13.71 -0.94
C GLY A 37 -3.86 12.71 0.04
N ARG A 38 -3.71 11.43 -0.33
CA ARG A 38 -3.23 10.35 0.56
C ARG A 38 -2.04 9.59 -0.04
N VAL A 39 -1.32 8.87 0.81
CA VAL A 39 -0.24 7.95 0.41
C VAL A 39 -0.64 6.53 0.77
N ILE A 40 -0.52 5.61 -0.19
CA ILE A 40 -0.89 4.20 -0.03
C ILE A 40 0.38 3.36 -0.13
N TYR A 41 0.70 2.62 0.94
CA TYR A 41 1.83 1.70 0.95
C TYR A 41 1.35 0.27 0.74
N VAL A 42 1.99 -0.43 -0.20
CA VAL A 42 1.79 -1.86 -0.41
C VAL A 42 2.79 -2.61 0.45
N VAL A 43 2.31 -3.19 1.55
CA VAL A 43 3.11 -3.88 2.56
C VAL A 43 3.26 -5.35 2.20
N ASN A 44 4.40 -5.95 2.51
CA ASN A 44 4.59 -7.39 2.35
C ASN A 44 3.53 -8.20 3.12
N GLN A 45 3.14 -9.33 2.55
CA GLN A 45 2.25 -10.29 3.19
C GLN A 45 2.78 -10.72 4.56
N GLY A 46 1.92 -10.69 5.58
CA GLY A 46 2.24 -11.07 6.95
C GLY A 46 2.89 -9.95 7.78
N GLU A 47 3.17 -8.79 7.18
CA GLU A 47 3.88 -7.69 7.87
C GLU A 47 2.95 -6.55 8.31
N MET A 48 1.65 -6.66 8.05
CA MET A 48 0.64 -5.65 8.42
C MET A 48 0.64 -5.30 9.91
N GLY A 49 0.77 -6.29 10.80
CA GLY A 49 0.79 -6.03 12.25
C GLY A 49 1.94 -5.11 12.66
N ARG A 50 3.11 -5.29 12.04
CA ARG A 50 4.29 -4.45 12.26
C ARG A 50 4.13 -3.08 11.59
N ALA A 51 3.59 -3.05 10.38
CA ALA A 51 3.29 -1.81 9.64
C ALA A 51 2.27 -0.91 10.36
N ILE A 52 1.29 -1.50 11.06
CA ILE A 52 0.31 -0.76 11.88
C ILE A 52 0.95 -0.34 13.21
N GLY A 53 1.69 -1.26 13.84
CA GLY A 53 2.26 -1.08 15.17
C GLY A 53 1.22 -1.09 16.28
N LYS A 54 1.67 -1.17 17.54
CA LYS A 54 0.78 -1.21 18.71
C LYS A 54 -0.12 0.04 18.73
N ASN A 55 -1.44 -0.14 18.82
CA ASN A 55 -2.44 0.94 18.81
C ASN A 55 -2.34 1.90 17.60
N GLY A 56 -1.80 1.41 16.48
CA GLY A 56 -1.64 2.20 15.25
C GLY A 56 -0.52 3.25 15.33
N ILE A 57 0.44 3.13 16.26
CA ILE A 57 1.46 4.15 16.50
C ILE A 57 2.34 4.42 15.27
N VAL A 58 2.65 3.37 14.48
CA VAL A 58 3.49 3.50 13.28
C VAL A 58 2.75 4.30 12.21
N VAL A 59 1.50 3.93 11.91
CA VAL A 59 0.67 4.65 10.93
C VAL A 59 0.46 6.12 11.34
N LYS A 60 0.16 6.38 12.62
CA LYS A 60 0.01 7.76 13.13
C LYS A 60 1.30 8.57 13.00
N THR A 61 2.45 7.95 13.21
CA THR A 61 3.76 8.59 13.05
C THR A 61 4.03 8.90 11.59
N LEU A 62 3.78 7.96 10.69
CA LEU A 62 3.92 8.16 9.25
C LEU A 62 3.02 9.29 8.74
N GLN A 63 1.75 9.33 9.16
CA GLN A 63 0.82 10.42 8.81
C GLN A 63 1.38 11.80 9.20
N ARG A 64 1.99 11.90 10.40
CA ARG A 64 2.62 13.14 10.86
C ARG A 64 3.85 13.52 10.02
N LEU A 65 4.70 12.55 9.69
CA LEU A 65 5.95 12.80 8.95
C LEU A 65 5.71 13.11 7.47
N VAL A 66 4.75 12.42 6.86
CA VAL A 66 4.36 12.60 5.45
C VAL A 66 3.47 13.82 5.28
N GLY A 67 2.69 14.19 6.30
CA GLY A 67 1.73 15.29 6.24
C GLY A 67 0.47 14.99 5.42
N LYS A 68 0.28 13.75 4.99
CA LYS A 68 -0.91 13.23 4.28
C LYS A 68 -1.48 12.02 5.04
N PRO A 69 -2.78 11.72 4.93
CA PRO A 69 -3.32 10.43 5.34
C PRO A 69 -2.52 9.28 4.71
N VAL A 70 -2.28 8.26 5.52
CA VAL A 70 -1.54 7.06 5.13
C VAL A 70 -2.47 5.87 5.21
N GLU A 71 -2.48 5.07 4.15
CA GLU A 71 -3.20 3.83 4.01
C GLU A 71 -2.23 2.68 3.75
N LEU A 72 -2.57 1.50 4.28
CA LEU A 72 -1.75 0.30 4.15
C LEU A 72 -2.58 -0.79 3.46
N VAL A 73 -1.99 -1.40 2.44
CA VAL A 73 -2.59 -2.54 1.73
C VAL A 73 -1.62 -3.72 1.82
N GLU A 74 -2.11 -4.85 2.30
CA GLU A 74 -1.31 -6.08 2.31
C GLU A 74 -1.25 -6.68 0.91
N TYR A 75 -0.04 -6.88 0.40
CA TYR A 75 0.19 -7.58 -0.85
C TYR A 75 -0.23 -9.04 -0.78
N SER A 76 -0.69 -9.58 -1.91
CA SER A 76 -0.94 -11.00 -2.11
C SER A 76 -0.61 -11.36 -3.56
N ASP A 77 -0.02 -12.53 -3.77
CA ASP A 77 0.21 -13.06 -5.13
C ASP A 77 -1.09 -13.53 -5.80
N ASP A 78 -2.14 -13.85 -5.03
CA ASP A 78 -3.49 -14.02 -5.57
C ASP A 78 -4.12 -12.64 -5.85
N PRO A 79 -4.42 -12.29 -7.12
CA PRO A 79 -4.97 -10.98 -7.46
C PRO A 79 -6.33 -10.73 -6.82
N LYS A 80 -7.16 -11.77 -6.61
CA LYS A 80 -8.47 -11.60 -5.99
C LYS A 80 -8.33 -11.13 -4.54
N THR A 81 -7.42 -11.75 -3.79
CA THR A 81 -7.10 -11.37 -2.41
C THR A 81 -6.49 -9.98 -2.35
N PHE A 82 -5.55 -9.67 -3.26
CA PHE A 82 -4.94 -8.33 -3.29
C PHE A 82 -5.97 -7.22 -3.58
N ILE A 83 -6.88 -7.44 -4.54
CA ILE A 83 -7.99 -6.51 -4.84
C ILE A 83 -8.90 -6.34 -3.63
N LYS A 84 -9.25 -7.45 -2.93
CA LYS A 84 -10.06 -7.37 -1.70
C LYS A 84 -9.36 -6.54 -0.63
N ASN A 85 -8.06 -6.74 -0.42
CA ASN A 85 -7.28 -5.98 0.56
C ASN A 85 -7.25 -4.49 0.22
N ALA A 86 -7.09 -4.15 -1.06
CA ALA A 86 -7.01 -2.76 -1.53
C ALA A 86 -8.35 -1.99 -1.46
N LEU A 87 -9.48 -2.71 -1.41
CA LEU A 87 -10.84 -2.11 -1.42
C LEU A 87 -11.56 -2.23 -0.08
N ASP A 88 -10.84 -2.58 0.99
CA ASP A 88 -11.37 -2.98 2.30
C ASP A 88 -12.28 -4.24 2.18
N PRO A 89 -11.81 -5.41 2.66
CA PRO A 89 -12.51 -6.68 2.47
C PRO A 89 -13.97 -6.68 2.94
N LYS A 90 -14.35 -5.82 3.89
CA LYS A 90 -15.73 -5.76 4.42
C LYS A 90 -16.74 -5.19 3.43
N TYR A 91 -16.29 -4.48 2.40
CA TYR A 91 -17.16 -3.90 1.37
C TYR A 91 -17.16 -4.70 0.05
N VAL A 92 -16.37 -5.77 -0.04
CA VAL A 92 -16.22 -6.55 -1.28
C VAL A 92 -17.00 -7.87 -1.19
N LEU A 93 -18.10 -7.95 -1.96
CA LEU A 93 -18.95 -9.16 -2.02
C LEU A 93 -18.31 -10.30 -2.84
N ASP A 94 -17.76 -10.00 -4.01
CA ASP A 94 -17.13 -10.98 -4.91
C ASP A 94 -16.11 -10.30 -5.82
N VAL A 95 -15.08 -11.04 -6.26
CA VAL A 95 -14.09 -10.58 -7.23
C VAL A 95 -14.00 -11.59 -8.38
N ARG A 96 -14.44 -11.16 -9.57
CA ARG A 96 -14.41 -11.95 -10.80
C ARG A 96 -13.36 -11.38 -11.75
N LEU A 97 -12.34 -12.18 -12.04
CA LEU A 97 -11.33 -11.85 -13.05
C LEU A 97 -11.84 -12.35 -14.40
N THR A 98 -11.95 -11.45 -15.36
CA THR A 98 -12.35 -11.76 -16.73
C THR A 98 -11.26 -11.32 -17.68
N GLU A 99 -10.84 -12.21 -18.57
CA GLU A 99 -9.96 -11.83 -19.68
C GLU A 99 -10.82 -11.28 -20.82
N LYS A 100 -10.36 -10.18 -21.41
CA LYS A 100 -10.97 -9.68 -22.65
C LYS A 100 -10.38 -10.50 -23.78
N LEU A 101 -11.19 -11.39 -24.37
CA LEU A 101 -10.88 -12.09 -25.62
C LEU A 101 -10.68 -11.11 -26.77
#